data_AF-A0A345XPJ8-F1
#
_entry.id   AF-A0A345XPJ8-F1
#
_cell.length_a   1.000
_cell.length_b   1.000
_cell.length_c   1.000
_cell.angle_alpha   90.00
_cell.angle_beta   90.00
_cell.angle_gamma   90.00
#
_symmetry.space_group_name_H-M   'P 1'
#
loop_
_entity.id
_entity.type
_entity.pdbx_description
1 polymer ?
#
loop_
_entity_poly.entity_id
_entity_poly.type
_entity_poly.pdbx_seq_one_letter_code
_entity_poly.pdbx_strand_id
1 'polypeptide(L)'
;MHQPEPPPSLAPHIPADAYRRAEATGRPVVIVQTPAPAPRRSPGRYLVPLAVGTGTALGVLGVVAAVLALLQFAAETVAVVTGVAGPLGIGGITVKLARNPRD
;
A
#
# COMPACT_ATOMS: atom_id res chain seq x y z
N MET A 1 -49.99 -6.74 -29.61
CA MET A 1 -49.29 -7.75 -28.77
C MET A 1 -48.18 -7.02 -28.04
N HIS A 2 -48.29 -6.84 -26.73
CA HIS A 2 -47.25 -6.19 -25.92
C HIS A 2 -46.27 -7.27 -25.44
N GLN A 3 -45.01 -7.15 -25.86
CA GLN A 3 -43.93 -7.99 -25.36
C GLN A 3 -43.29 -7.27 -24.18
N PRO A 4 -43.30 -7.85 -22.95
CA PRO A 4 -42.61 -7.29 -21.80
C PRO A 4 -41.12 -7.13 -22.10
N GLU A 5 -40.50 -6.05 -21.62
CA GLU A 5 -39.04 -5.93 -21.69
C GLU A 5 -38.40 -7.10 -20.92
N PRO A 6 -37.50 -7.88 -21.55
CA PRO A 6 -36.84 -8.97 -20.89
C PRO A 6 -35.89 -8.46 -19.81
N PRO A 7 -35.70 -9.21 -18.70
CA PRO A 7 -34.71 -8.88 -17.70
C PRO A 7 -33.31 -8.70 -18.32
N PRO A 8 -32.48 -7.79 -17.80
CA PRO A 8 -31.18 -7.41 -18.39
C PRO A 8 -30.14 -8.54 -18.44
N SER A 9 -30.48 -9.72 -17.92
CA SER A 9 -29.69 -10.96 -17.96
C SER A 9 -29.87 -11.74 -19.28
N LEU A 10 -30.96 -11.50 -20.01
CA LEU A 10 -31.17 -12.12 -21.31
C LEU A 10 -30.35 -11.41 -22.39
N ALA A 11 -29.64 -12.19 -23.21
CA ALA A 11 -28.97 -11.67 -24.39
C ALA A 11 -29.98 -10.89 -25.26
N PRO A 12 -29.56 -9.79 -25.92
CA PRO A 12 -30.44 -9.01 -26.79
C PRO A 12 -31.12 -9.93 -27.82
N HIS A 13 -32.42 -10.14 -27.66
CA HIS A 13 -33.20 -10.98 -28.57
C HIS A 13 -33.56 -10.14 -29.78
N ILE A 14 -33.22 -10.63 -30.98
CA ILE A 14 -33.65 -10.04 -32.24
C ILE A 14 -35.00 -10.70 -32.60
N PRO A 15 -36.09 -9.94 -32.79
CA PRO A 15 -37.41 -10.52 -33.05
C PRO A 15 -37.43 -11.28 -34.38
N ALA A 16 -38.15 -12.42 -34.41
CA ALA A 16 -38.22 -13.30 -35.59
C ALA A 16 -38.78 -12.59 -36.85
N ASP A 17 -39.66 -11.61 -36.67
CA ASP A 17 -40.24 -10.82 -37.76
C ASP A 17 -39.19 -9.98 -38.49
N ALA A 18 -38.09 -9.59 -37.81
CA ALA A 18 -36.98 -8.88 -38.44
C ALA A 18 -36.29 -9.77 -39.49
N TYR A 19 -36.09 -11.04 -39.18
CA TYR A 19 -35.53 -12.03 -40.12
C TYR A 19 -36.50 -12.32 -41.27
N ARG A 20 -37.78 -12.56 -40.97
CA ARG A 20 -38.79 -12.84 -42.01
C ARG A 20 -38.96 -11.68 -42.99
N ARG A 21 -38.92 -10.43 -42.49
CA ARG A 21 -38.97 -9.25 -43.35
C ARG A 21 -37.72 -9.12 -44.22
N ALA A 22 -36.54 -9.40 -43.66
CA ALA A 22 -35.29 -9.36 -44.41
C ALA A 22 -35.27 -10.39 -45.54
N GLU A 23 -35.75 -11.62 -45.26
CA GLU A 23 -35.93 -12.69 -46.23
C GLU A 23 -36.90 -12.29 -47.36
N ALA A 24 -38.07 -11.76 -47.00
CA ALA A 24 -39.07 -11.33 -47.98
C ALA A 24 -38.63 -10.14 -48.86
N THR A 25 -37.68 -9.32 -48.39
CA THR A 25 -37.21 -8.11 -49.10
C THR A 25 -35.82 -8.27 -49.72
N GLY A 26 -35.18 -9.43 -49.55
CA GLY A 26 -33.80 -9.67 -49.99
C GLY A 26 -32.77 -8.74 -49.32
N ARG A 27 -33.10 -8.16 -48.16
CA ARG A 27 -32.23 -7.20 -47.46
C ARG A 27 -31.25 -7.95 -46.56
N PRO A 28 -29.97 -7.54 -46.50
CA PRO A 28 -28.99 -8.16 -45.60
C PRO A 28 -29.28 -7.83 -44.13
N VAL A 29 -29.07 -8.79 -43.24
CA VAL A 29 -29.17 -8.63 -41.78
C VAL A 29 -27.76 -8.52 -41.19
N VAL A 30 -27.47 -7.41 -40.49
CA VAL A 30 -26.19 -7.19 -39.81
C VAL A 30 -26.43 -7.19 -38.29
N ILE A 31 -25.82 -8.14 -37.60
CA ILE A 31 -25.90 -8.27 -36.14
C ILE A 31 -24.65 -7.65 -35.53
N VAL A 32 -24.81 -6.56 -34.79
CA VAL A 32 -23.71 -5.89 -34.08
C VAL A 32 -23.79 -6.24 -32.60
N GLN A 33 -22.79 -6.97 -32.10
CA GLN A 33 -22.61 -7.21 -30.68
C GLN A 33 -21.69 -6.15 -30.11
N THR A 34 -22.20 -5.29 -29.23
CA THR A 34 -21.36 -4.35 -28.49
C THR A 34 -20.82 -5.08 -27.25
N PRO A 35 -19.49 -5.12 -27.02
CA PRO A 35 -18.96 -5.72 -25.81
C PRO A 35 -19.52 -4.98 -24.60
N ALA A 36 -19.87 -5.73 -23.56
CA ALA A 36 -20.32 -5.14 -22.31
C ALA A 36 -19.25 -4.16 -21.78
N PRO A 37 -19.64 -2.99 -21.24
CA PRO A 37 -18.69 -2.07 -20.62
C PRO A 37 -17.89 -2.81 -19.55
N ALA A 38 -16.57 -2.62 -19.54
CA ALA A 38 -15.72 -3.20 -18.52
C ALA A 38 -16.23 -2.79 -17.13
N PRO A 39 -16.31 -3.72 -16.16
CA PRO A 39 -16.78 -3.39 -14.82
C PRO A 39 -15.91 -2.27 -14.25
N ARG A 40 -16.55 -1.18 -13.84
CA ARG A 40 -15.88 -0.03 -13.25
C ARG A 40 -15.15 -0.51 -12.00
N ARG A 41 -13.82 -0.34 -11.95
CA ARG A 41 -13.02 -0.77 -10.79
C ARG A 41 -13.53 -0.02 -9.56
N SER A 42 -13.92 -0.77 -8.53
CA SER A 42 -14.29 -0.20 -7.24
C SER A 42 -13.10 0.57 -6.65
N PRO A 43 -13.28 1.82 -6.20
CA PRO A 43 -12.22 2.60 -5.55
C PRO A 43 -11.66 1.90 -4.29
N GLY A 44 -12.45 1.01 -3.65
CA GLY A 44 -12.00 0.22 -2.51
C GLY A 44 -10.83 -0.72 -2.82
N ARG A 45 -10.59 -1.05 -4.09
CA ARG A 45 -9.49 -1.95 -4.49
C ARG A 45 -8.10 -1.35 -4.22
N TYR A 46 -8.00 -0.03 -4.05
CA TYR A 46 -6.74 0.66 -3.78
C TYR A 46 -6.48 0.88 -2.28
N LEU A 47 -7.48 0.70 -1.42
CA LEU A 47 -7.33 0.90 0.03
C LEU A 47 -6.43 -0.15 0.67
N VAL A 48 -6.53 -1.41 0.23
CA VAL A 48 -5.72 -2.51 0.74
C VAL A 48 -4.22 -2.29 0.51
N PRO A 49 -3.73 -2.07 -0.72
CA PRO A 49 -2.29 -1.85 -0.93
C PRO A 49 -1.80 -0.57 -0.28
N LEU A 50 -2.63 0.47 -0.19
CA LEU A 50 -2.30 1.70 0.50
C LEU A 50 -2.10 1.45 2.00
N ALA A 51 -3.05 0.78 2.65
CA ALA A 51 -2.98 0.47 4.08
C ALA A 51 -1.76 -0.40 4.42
N VAL A 52 -1.44 -1.38 3.57
CA VAL A 52 -0.24 -2.22 3.72
C VAL A 52 1.02 -1.36 3.58
N GLY A 53 1.11 -0.54 2.52
CA GLY A 53 2.28 0.31 2.29
C GLY A 53 2.51 1.35 3.39
N THR A 54 1.46 2.01 3.87
CA THR A 54 1.57 3.00 4.94
C THR A 54 1.85 2.34 6.28
N GLY A 55 1.24 1.18 6.56
CA GLY A 55 1.46 0.43 7.79
C GLY A 55 2.90 -0.06 7.92
N THR A 56 3.48 -0.58 6.84
CA THR A 56 4.89 -1.02 6.84
C THR A 56 5.85 0.15 6.98
N ALA A 57 5.61 1.25 6.26
CA ALA A 57 6.45 2.45 6.37
C ALA A 57 6.45 3.04 7.79
N LEU A 58 5.27 3.18 8.41
CA LEU A 58 5.14 3.65 9.79
C LEU A 58 5.76 2.67 10.79
N GLY A 59 5.61 1.36 10.55
CA GLY A 59 6.23 0.33 11.38
C GLY A 59 7.76 0.43 11.37
N VAL A 60 8.37 0.56 10.20
CA VAL A 60 9.83 0.70 10.06
C VAL A 60 10.32 2.00 10.70
N LEU A 61 9.64 3.13 10.45
CA LEU A 61 9.97 4.39 11.10
C LEU A 61 9.85 4.30 12.64
N GLY A 62 8.82 3.63 13.14
CA GLY A 62 8.63 3.41 14.57
C GLY A 62 9.77 2.58 15.18
N VAL A 63 10.21 1.51 14.51
CA VAL A 63 11.35 0.70 14.97
C VAL A 63 12.64 1.52 14.99
N VAL A 64 12.92 2.28 13.93
CA VAL A 64 14.10 3.17 13.87
C VAL A 64 14.06 4.21 14.99
N ALA A 65 12.90 4.85 15.19
CA ALA A 65 12.72 5.83 16.26
C ALA A 65 12.91 5.20 17.64
N ALA A 66 12.40 3.99 17.88
CA ALA A 66 12.56 3.27 19.14
C ALA A 66 14.04 2.94 19.42
N VAL A 67 14.78 2.46 18.40
CA VAL A 67 16.22 2.18 18.53
C VAL A 67 16.99 3.45 18.87
N LEU A 68 16.71 4.55 18.17
CA LEU A 68 17.37 5.84 18.44
C LEU A 68 17.02 6.36 19.84
N ALA A 69 15.77 6.23 20.28
CA ALA A 69 15.34 6.63 21.61
C ALA A 69 16.06 5.83 22.71
N LEU A 70 16.20 4.51 22.54
CA LEU A 70 16.93 3.66 23.47
C LEU A 70 18.43 4.03 23.54
N LEU A 71 19.04 4.28 22.38
CA LEU A 71 20.44 4.71 22.32
C LEU A 71 20.65 6.08 22.97
N GLN A 72 19.77 7.04 22.72
CA GLN A 72 19.81 8.37 23.32
C GLN A 72 19.68 8.28 24.85
N PHE A 73 18.72 7.50 25.34
CA PHE A 73 18.53 7.28 26.77
C PHE A 73 19.75 6.63 27.43
N ALA A 74 20.36 5.64 26.76
CA ALA A 74 21.59 5.02 27.23
C ALA A 74 22.76 6.01 27.27
N ALA A 75 22.92 6.84 26.23
CA ALA A 75 23.96 7.86 26.16
C ALA A 75 23.80 8.92 27.27
N GLU A 76 22.58 9.38 27.52
CA GLU A 76 22.27 10.30 28.62
C GLU A 76 22.59 9.69 29.98
N THR A 77 22.28 8.41 30.18
CA THR A 77 22.59 7.70 31.42
C THR A 77 24.11 7.62 31.64
N VAL A 78 24.88 7.28 30.61
CA VAL A 78 26.35 7.26 30.68
C VAL A 78 26.91 8.65 30.97
N ALA A 79 26.39 9.69 30.31
CA ALA A 79 26.81 11.07 30.52
C ALA A 79 26.54 11.54 31.96
N VAL A 80 25.37 11.22 32.52
CA VAL A 80 25.04 11.52 33.91
C VAL A 80 25.98 10.77 34.84
N VAL A 81 26.14 9.45 34.67
CA VAL A 81 26.97 8.61 35.55
C VAL A 81 28.43 9.05 35.54
N THR A 82 29.01 9.33 34.36
CA THR A 82 30.39 9.84 34.26
C THR A 82 30.52 11.27 34.80
N GLY A 83 29.49 12.09 34.68
CA GLY A 83 29.44 13.44 35.25
C GLY A 83 29.49 13.46 36.78
N VAL A 84 28.82 12.50 37.46
CA VAL A 84 28.87 12.40 38.93
C VAL A 84 30.00 11.51 39.47
N ALA A 85 30.45 10.48 38.74
CA ALA A 85 31.44 9.53 39.23
C ALA A 85 32.90 9.86 38.84
N GLY A 86 33.12 10.83 37.94
CA GLY A 86 34.40 10.98 37.23
C GLY A 86 34.58 9.91 36.15
N PRO A 87 35.68 9.95 35.36
CA PRO A 87 35.86 9.05 34.22
C PRO A 87 35.95 7.59 34.69
N LEU A 88 34.85 6.86 34.54
CA LEU A 88 34.74 5.44 34.81
C LEU A 88 35.37 4.66 33.66
N GLY A 89 36.61 4.21 33.86
CA GLY A 89 37.24 3.23 32.98
C GLY A 89 36.64 1.84 33.20
N ILE A 90 36.05 1.26 32.16
CA ILE A 90 35.65 -0.16 32.16
C ILE A 90 36.77 -0.93 31.46
N GLY A 91 37.45 -1.83 32.19
CA GLY A 91 38.52 -2.67 31.64
C GLY A 91 39.95 -2.11 31.79
N GLY A 92 40.24 -1.32 32.82
CA GLY A 92 41.62 -0.94 33.18
C GLY A 92 42.31 0.11 32.29
N ILE A 93 41.69 0.52 31.18
CA ILE A 93 42.21 1.58 30.32
C ILE A 93 41.59 2.92 30.75
N THR A 94 42.02 3.44 31.89
CA THR A 94 41.89 4.88 32.15
C THR A 94 42.98 5.58 31.35
N VAL A 95 42.61 6.26 30.26
CA VAL A 95 43.55 7.15 29.54
C VAL A 95 43.85 8.35 30.45
N LYS A 96 44.82 8.19 31.36
CA LYS A 96 45.50 9.31 32.01
C LYS A 96 46.62 9.78 31.10
N LEU A 97 46.25 10.55 30.07
CA LEU A 97 47.20 11.24 29.21
C LEU A 97 47.35 12.70 29.68
N ALA A 98 48.16 12.92 30.71
CA ALA A 98 48.90 14.18 30.95
C ALA A 98 49.55 14.16 32.34
N ARG A 99 50.83 13.77 32.42
CA ARG A 99 51.91 14.53 33.08
C ARG A 99 53.20 13.72 32.98
N ASN A 100 54.10 14.16 32.12
CA ASN A 100 55.51 13.79 32.15
C ASN A 100 56.25 14.90 32.91
N PRO A 101 56.64 14.74 34.17
CA PRO A 101 57.67 15.58 34.77
C PRO A 101 59.03 15.00 34.36
N ARG A 102 59.67 15.66 33.39
CA ARG A 102 61.12 15.66 33.32
C ARG A 102 61.60 16.57 34.44
N ASP A 103 62.41 16.03 35.35
CA ASP A 103 63.51 16.70 36.04
C ASP A 103 64.53 15.61 36.41
#